data_AF-Q897S4-F1
#
_entry.id   AF-Q897S4-F1
#
_cell.length_a   1.000
_cell.length_b   1.000
_cell.length_c   1.000
_cell.angle_alpha   90.00
_cell.angle_beta   90.00
_cell.angle_gamma   90.00
#
_symmetry.space_group_name_H-M   'P 1'
#
loop_
_entity.id
_entity.type
_entity.pdbx_description
1 polymer ?
#
loop_
_entity_poly.entity_id
_entity_poly.type
_entity_poly.pdbx_seq_one_letter_code
_entity_poly.pdbx_strand_id
1 'polypeptide(L)'
;MKVESFSKKEEFKIEDYLPSVKRPIEDILKEIEDISKEEFKSEEIITLDKYFFGNNEFLHKFKRGIGGARQHHNYIGGLAEHTLNVMYIAKILAYRYNCRNKEIAILAAKLHDIGKIKEYFVEGPFSYTLRGEMEGHIVMGITMLEEAFRENPELYSEEFKERMKGCVVQHHGKLEYGSPKAPNTEEAYIVHYADYVDATMNKISQIKEGLEPNTWSDYDRRIGGKLYI
;
A
#
# COMPACT_ATOMS: atom_id res chain seq x y z
N MET A 1 -27.89 26.73 -15.59
CA MET A 1 -26.91 27.55 -14.83
C MET A 1 -26.27 28.55 -15.77
N LYS A 2 -26.35 29.86 -15.47
CA LYS A 2 -25.52 30.89 -16.12
C LYS A 2 -24.37 31.18 -15.15
N VAL A 3 -23.13 31.05 -15.60
CA VAL A 3 -21.96 31.41 -14.79
C VAL A 3 -21.86 32.93 -14.77
N GLU A 4 -21.93 33.54 -13.57
CA GLU A 4 -21.93 35.00 -13.40
C GLU A 4 -20.51 35.60 -13.39
N SER A 5 -19.50 34.82 -13.01
CA SER A 5 -18.08 35.22 -13.05
C SER A 5 -17.17 34.00 -13.04
N PHE A 6 -16.00 34.11 -13.67
CA PHE A 6 -14.91 33.15 -13.52
C PHE A 6 -13.57 33.90 -13.34
N SER A 7 -12.64 33.30 -12.61
CA SER A 7 -11.29 33.84 -12.41
C SER A 7 -10.27 32.71 -12.55
N LYS A 8 -9.21 32.93 -13.34
CA LYS A 8 -8.10 31.99 -13.45
C LYS A 8 -7.13 32.22 -12.29
N LYS A 9 -6.92 31.20 -11.45
CA LYS A 9 -5.82 31.19 -10.47
C LYS A 9 -4.64 30.43 -11.06
N GLU A 10 -3.46 31.02 -11.01
CA GLU A 10 -2.23 30.38 -11.51
C GLU A 10 -1.48 29.64 -10.40
N GLU A 11 -1.64 30.06 -9.15
CA GLU A 11 -1.13 29.36 -7.96
C GLU A 11 -2.29 28.74 -7.19
N PHE A 12 -2.31 27.42 -7.14
CA PHE A 12 -3.22 26.64 -6.30
C PHE A 12 -2.51 25.37 -5.84
N LYS A 13 -2.91 24.87 -4.67
CA LYS A 13 -2.49 23.57 -4.17
C LYS A 13 -3.46 22.53 -4.70
N ILE A 14 -2.96 21.58 -5.48
CA ILE A 14 -3.83 20.56 -6.09
C ILE A 14 -4.49 19.68 -5.03
N GLU A 15 -3.85 19.57 -3.86
CA GLU A 15 -4.31 18.83 -2.70
C GLU A 15 -5.61 19.40 -2.11
N ASP A 16 -5.88 20.69 -2.31
CA ASP A 16 -7.13 21.33 -1.87
C ASP A 16 -8.35 20.86 -2.71
N TYR A 17 -8.07 20.23 -3.86
CA TYR A 17 -9.09 19.81 -4.84
C TYR A 17 -9.11 18.30 -5.07
N LEU A 18 -8.16 17.56 -4.47
CA LEU A 18 -8.09 16.11 -4.54
C LEU A 18 -8.46 15.49 -3.19
N PRO A 19 -9.16 14.34 -3.18
CA PRO A 19 -9.32 13.56 -1.96
C PRO A 19 -7.95 13.29 -1.33
N SER A 20 -7.83 13.55 -0.03
CA SER A 20 -6.60 13.37 0.74
C SER A 20 -6.90 12.67 2.07
N VAL A 21 -5.89 12.04 2.65
CA VAL A 21 -5.99 11.38 3.95
C VAL A 21 -6.45 12.37 5.03
N LYS A 22 -7.36 11.92 5.91
CA LYS A 22 -8.03 12.78 6.90
C LYS A 22 -7.14 13.20 8.08
N ARG A 23 -5.97 12.58 8.22
CA ARG A 23 -4.99 12.84 9.30
C ARG A 23 -3.64 13.27 8.72
N PRO A 24 -2.79 13.96 9.50
CA PRO A 24 -1.48 14.40 9.00
C PRO A 24 -0.63 13.22 8.48
N ILE A 25 -0.14 13.36 7.24
CA ILE A 25 0.68 12.31 6.61
C ILE A 25 1.96 12.01 7.40
N GLU A 26 2.53 13.01 8.07
CA GLU A 26 3.73 12.83 8.89
C GLU A 26 3.49 11.95 10.12
N ASP A 27 2.27 11.93 10.68
CA ASP A 27 1.94 11.01 11.78
C ASP A 27 1.94 9.56 11.29
N ILE A 28 1.38 9.32 10.11
CA ILE A 28 1.35 7.99 9.47
C ILE A 28 2.77 7.50 9.22
N LEU A 29 3.64 8.36 8.66
CA LEU A 29 5.03 7.99 8.42
C LEU A 29 5.80 7.74 9.70
N LYS A 30 5.54 8.52 10.74
CA LYS A 30 6.14 8.31 12.05
C LYS A 30 5.75 6.95 12.61
N GLU A 31 4.48 6.55 12.51
CA GLU A 31 4.04 5.23 12.95
C GLU A 31 4.68 4.08 12.12
N ILE A 32 4.80 4.26 10.80
CA ILE A 32 5.53 3.32 9.93
C ILE A 32 7.00 3.19 10.38
N GLU A 33 7.66 4.32 10.66
CA GLU A 33 9.05 4.37 11.12
C GLU A 33 9.21 3.74 12.51
N ASP A 34 8.27 3.98 13.43
CA ASP A 34 8.27 3.42 14.77
C ASP A 34 8.15 1.88 14.71
N ILE A 35 7.23 1.33 13.89
CA ILE A 35 7.16 -0.12 13.64
C ILE A 35 8.48 -0.63 13.07
N SER A 36 9.06 0.09 12.10
CA SER A 36 10.31 -0.33 11.46
C SER A 36 11.47 -0.40 12.45
N LYS A 37 11.62 0.61 13.33
CA LYS A 37 12.65 0.64 14.38
C LYS A 37 12.45 -0.45 15.43
N GLU A 38 11.20 -0.73 15.79
CA GLU A 38 10.86 -1.77 16.75
C GLU A 38 11.19 -3.15 16.21
N GLU A 39 10.82 -3.45 14.96
CA GLU A 39 10.83 -4.80 14.40
C GLU A 39 12.11 -5.17 13.65
N PHE A 40 12.74 -4.23 12.96
CA PHE A 40 13.88 -4.53 12.09
C PHE A 40 15.18 -4.61 12.90
N LYS A 41 15.86 -5.75 12.79
CA LYS A 41 17.10 -6.10 13.50
C LYS A 41 18.16 -6.66 12.56
N SER A 42 17.75 -7.46 11.58
CA SER A 42 18.65 -8.10 10.62
C SER A 42 19.21 -7.08 9.62
N GLU A 43 20.50 -7.21 9.27
CA GLU A 43 21.21 -6.24 8.41
C GLU A 43 20.60 -6.14 7.00
N GLU A 44 20.19 -7.27 6.42
CA GLU A 44 19.46 -7.33 5.14
C GLU A 44 18.18 -6.50 5.17
N ILE A 45 17.38 -6.65 6.24
CA ILE A 45 16.09 -5.96 6.42
C ILE A 45 16.32 -4.45 6.58
N ILE A 46 17.21 -4.05 7.49
CA ILE A 46 17.49 -2.64 7.80
C ILE A 46 18.04 -1.92 6.55
N THR A 47 18.92 -2.58 5.80
CA THR A 47 19.52 -2.00 4.60
C THR A 47 18.50 -1.84 3.49
N LEU A 48 17.65 -2.85 3.25
CA LEU A 48 16.60 -2.77 2.25
C LEU A 48 15.55 -1.70 2.61
N ASP A 49 15.17 -1.60 3.88
CA ASP A 49 14.27 -0.56 4.36
C ASP A 49 14.84 0.84 4.11
N LYS A 50 16.10 1.05 4.52
CA LYS A 50 16.80 2.33 4.36
C LYS A 50 17.01 2.70 2.89
N TYR A 51 17.19 1.72 2.00
CA TYR A 51 17.31 1.97 0.56
C TYR A 51 16.09 2.73 0.00
N PHE A 52 14.88 2.32 0.38
CA PHE A 52 13.65 2.97 -0.05
C PHE A 52 13.31 4.20 0.81
N PHE A 53 13.21 4.03 2.13
CA PHE A 53 12.69 5.06 3.03
C PHE A 53 13.75 6.08 3.47
N GLY A 54 15.04 5.86 3.15
CA GLY A 54 16.08 6.88 3.23
C GLY A 54 16.20 7.77 1.98
N ASN A 55 15.45 7.46 0.91
CA ASN A 55 15.46 8.22 -0.33
C ASN A 55 14.33 9.27 -0.34
N ASN A 56 14.71 10.55 -0.38
CA ASN A 56 13.76 11.68 -0.34
C ASN A 56 12.78 11.70 -1.53
N GLU A 57 13.22 11.29 -2.73
CA GLU A 57 12.36 11.24 -3.91
C GLU A 57 11.31 10.13 -3.77
N PHE A 58 11.75 8.95 -3.30
CA PHE A 58 10.85 7.85 -3.00
C PHE A 58 9.82 8.26 -1.94
N LEU A 59 10.27 8.84 -0.81
CA LEU A 59 9.38 9.31 0.24
C LEU A 59 8.38 10.34 -0.27
N HIS A 60 8.82 11.32 -1.07
CA HIS A 60 7.92 12.32 -1.64
C HIS A 60 6.79 11.66 -2.47
N LYS A 61 7.13 10.71 -3.35
CA LYS A 61 6.15 9.97 -4.15
C LYS A 61 5.26 9.07 -3.30
N PHE A 62 5.83 8.38 -2.31
CA PHE A 62 5.11 7.51 -1.40
C PHE A 62 4.06 8.28 -0.58
N LYS A 63 4.42 9.46 -0.04
CA LYS A 63 3.50 10.37 0.66
C LYS A 63 2.31 10.81 -0.18
N ARG A 64 2.51 10.96 -1.49
CA ARG A 64 1.47 11.39 -2.43
C ARG A 64 0.71 10.22 -3.07
N GLY A 65 1.20 9.00 -2.89
CA GLY A 65 0.65 7.81 -3.51
C GLY A 65 -0.77 7.49 -3.04
N ILE A 66 -1.54 6.87 -3.93
CA ILE A 66 -2.90 6.37 -3.67
C ILE A 66 -2.84 4.84 -3.51
N GLY A 67 -3.77 4.26 -2.74
CA GLY A 67 -3.88 2.80 -2.62
C GLY A 67 -4.46 2.14 -3.87
N GLY A 68 -5.26 2.85 -4.66
CA GLY A 68 -5.61 2.40 -6.02
C GLY A 68 -6.64 3.29 -6.71
N ALA A 69 -6.46 3.54 -8.01
CA ALA A 69 -7.23 4.55 -8.76
C ALA A 69 -8.75 4.32 -8.79
N ARG A 70 -9.20 3.10 -8.59
CA ARG A 70 -10.63 2.74 -8.49
C ARG A 70 -10.95 1.91 -7.26
N GLN A 71 -9.98 1.75 -6.36
CA GLN A 71 -10.01 0.73 -5.31
C GLN A 71 -10.12 1.37 -3.91
N HIS A 72 -9.62 0.66 -2.89
CA HIS A 72 -9.48 1.17 -1.54
C HIS A 72 -8.43 2.30 -1.50
N HIS A 73 -8.54 3.20 -0.53
CA HIS A 73 -7.58 4.28 -0.30
C HIS A 73 -7.30 5.18 -1.54
N ASN A 74 -8.35 5.51 -2.31
CA ASN A 74 -8.24 6.34 -3.51
C ASN A 74 -8.14 7.85 -3.20
N TYR A 75 -7.09 8.25 -2.49
CA TYR A 75 -6.81 9.61 -2.07
C TYR A 75 -5.31 9.81 -1.85
N ILE A 76 -4.83 11.05 -1.95
CA ILE A 76 -3.44 11.42 -1.67
C ILE A 76 -3.09 10.98 -0.23
N GLY A 77 -1.98 10.24 -0.09
CA GLY A 77 -1.55 9.63 1.18
C GLY A 77 -2.19 8.28 1.49
N GLY A 78 -3.11 7.81 0.63
CA GLY A 78 -3.78 6.53 0.79
C GLY A 78 -2.84 5.33 0.72
N LEU A 79 -1.76 5.40 -0.09
CA LEU A 79 -0.75 4.34 -0.14
C LEU A 79 -0.04 4.17 1.21
N ALA A 80 0.33 5.29 1.84
CA ALA A 80 1.02 5.29 3.13
C ALA A 80 0.09 4.78 4.25
N GLU A 81 -1.16 5.24 4.29
CA GLU A 81 -2.14 4.77 5.27
C GLU A 81 -2.43 3.27 5.13
N HIS A 82 -2.64 2.80 3.90
CA HIS A 82 -2.81 1.38 3.59
C HIS A 82 -1.59 0.58 4.06
N THR A 83 -0.38 1.02 3.70
CA THR A 83 0.87 0.38 4.09
C THR A 83 1.01 0.27 5.61
N LEU A 84 0.70 1.34 6.36
CA LEU A 84 0.71 1.33 7.82
C LEU A 84 -0.23 0.25 8.40
N ASN A 85 -1.46 0.20 7.92
CA ASN A 85 -2.45 -0.75 8.40
C ASN A 85 -2.04 -2.20 8.08
N VAL A 86 -1.56 -2.46 6.87
CA VAL A 86 -1.06 -3.78 6.46
C VAL A 86 0.15 -4.19 7.30
N MET A 87 1.10 -3.27 7.55
CA MET A 87 2.23 -3.53 8.46
C MET A 87 1.77 -3.88 9.88
N TYR A 88 0.80 -3.13 10.42
CA TYR A 88 0.29 -3.36 11.76
C TYR A 88 -0.40 -4.72 11.89
N ILE A 89 -1.28 -5.07 10.94
CA ILE A 89 -1.97 -6.37 10.92
C ILE A 89 -0.95 -7.51 10.71
N ALA A 90 -0.01 -7.35 9.78
CA ALA A 90 1.03 -8.33 9.52
C ALA A 90 1.89 -8.59 10.77
N LYS A 91 2.28 -7.54 11.50
CA LYS A 91 2.96 -7.66 12.79
C LYS A 91 2.13 -8.47 13.78
N ILE A 92 0.84 -8.13 13.99
CA ILE A 92 -0.03 -8.89 14.89
C ILE A 92 -0.07 -10.37 14.53
N LEU A 93 -0.30 -10.70 13.26
CA LEU A 93 -0.39 -12.08 12.79
C LEU A 93 0.95 -12.81 12.96
N ALA A 94 2.07 -12.16 12.61
CA ALA A 94 3.41 -12.74 12.72
C ALA A 94 3.77 -13.11 14.16
N TYR A 95 3.45 -12.26 15.13
CA TYR A 95 3.66 -12.59 16.55
C TYR A 95 2.66 -13.61 17.06
N ARG A 96 1.36 -13.42 16.75
CA ARG A 96 0.29 -14.28 17.27
C ARG A 96 0.44 -15.74 16.85
N TYR A 97 0.91 -15.98 15.63
CA TYR A 97 1.11 -17.31 15.08
C TYR A 97 2.57 -17.77 15.10
N ASN A 98 3.44 -17.03 15.80
CA ASN A 98 4.87 -17.32 15.89
C ASN A 98 5.52 -17.60 14.53
N CYS A 99 5.22 -16.78 13.52
CA CYS A 99 5.79 -16.90 12.18
C CYS A 99 7.31 -16.98 12.27
N ARG A 100 7.93 -17.89 11.53
CA ARG A 100 9.40 -18.06 11.59
C ARG A 100 10.13 -16.81 11.11
N ASN A 101 9.62 -16.15 10.07
CA ASN A 101 10.28 -15.04 9.39
C ASN A 101 9.50 -13.73 9.56
N LYS A 102 9.31 -13.32 10.82
CA LYS A 102 8.49 -12.15 11.20
C LYS A 102 9.00 -10.85 10.56
N GLU A 103 10.32 -10.63 10.57
CA GLU A 103 10.93 -9.43 9.96
C GLU A 103 10.62 -9.35 8.46
N ILE A 104 10.71 -10.47 7.74
CA ILE A 104 10.36 -10.55 6.31
C ILE A 104 8.87 -10.28 6.12
N ALA A 105 7.97 -10.85 6.94
CA ALA A 105 6.53 -10.59 6.83
C ALA A 105 6.21 -9.10 6.99
N ILE A 106 6.83 -8.43 7.96
CA ILE A 106 6.57 -7.02 8.28
C ILE A 106 7.23 -6.09 7.24
N LEU A 107 8.46 -6.38 6.79
CA LEU A 107 9.09 -5.61 5.73
C LEU A 107 8.37 -5.81 4.39
N ALA A 108 7.97 -7.03 4.06
CA ALA A 108 7.20 -7.28 2.85
C ALA A 108 5.83 -6.60 2.91
N ALA A 109 5.17 -6.56 4.06
CA ALA A 109 3.97 -5.74 4.26
C ALA A 109 4.24 -4.24 4.01
N LYS A 110 5.39 -3.72 4.44
CA LYS A 110 5.83 -2.35 4.15
C LYS A 110 6.06 -2.10 2.65
N LEU A 111 6.54 -3.12 1.93
CA LEU A 111 7.02 -3.01 0.55
C LEU A 111 6.07 -3.57 -0.52
N HIS A 112 4.96 -4.24 -0.15
CA HIS A 112 4.15 -5.04 -1.08
C HIS A 112 3.59 -4.23 -2.26
N ASP A 113 3.31 -2.95 -2.03
CA ASP A 113 2.64 -2.05 -2.96
C ASP A 113 3.53 -0.91 -3.48
N ILE A 114 4.85 -0.96 -3.26
CA ILE A 114 5.76 0.13 -3.63
C ILE A 114 5.73 0.47 -5.13
N GLY A 115 5.35 -0.48 -5.99
CA GLY A 115 5.17 -0.23 -7.41
C GLY A 115 4.10 0.81 -7.72
N LYS A 116 3.13 1.04 -6.82
CA LYS A 116 2.04 2.01 -7.00
C LYS A 116 2.55 3.44 -7.19
N ILE A 117 3.75 3.77 -6.68
CA ILE A 117 4.38 5.08 -6.88
C ILE A 117 4.78 5.34 -8.34
N LYS A 118 4.92 4.29 -9.15
CA LYS A 118 5.22 4.35 -10.59
C LYS A 118 4.00 3.99 -11.45
N GLU A 119 3.04 3.23 -10.89
CA GLU A 119 1.81 2.82 -11.58
C GLU A 119 0.86 3.99 -11.83
N TYR A 120 0.67 4.86 -10.83
CA TYR A 120 -0.33 5.91 -10.88
C TYR A 120 0.23 7.30 -11.16
N PHE A 121 -0.56 8.09 -11.87
CA PHE A 121 -0.41 9.54 -11.98
C PHE A 121 -1.28 10.23 -10.93
N VAL A 122 -0.66 11.04 -10.07
CA VAL A 122 -1.31 11.67 -8.90
C VAL A 122 -1.25 13.20 -8.89
N GLU A 123 -0.68 13.82 -9.93
CA GLU A 123 -0.58 15.29 -10.07
C GLU A 123 -1.83 15.89 -10.76
N GLY A 124 -2.97 15.23 -10.65
CA GLY A 124 -4.22 15.57 -11.32
C GLY A 124 -5.32 14.56 -10.98
N PRO A 125 -6.39 14.47 -11.79
CA PRO A 125 -7.34 13.37 -11.68
C PRO A 125 -6.59 12.05 -11.74
N PHE A 126 -6.77 11.21 -10.72
CA PHE A 126 -6.02 9.96 -10.61
C PHE A 126 -6.23 9.06 -11.82
N SER A 127 -5.12 8.66 -12.44
CA SER A 127 -5.11 7.76 -13.59
C SER A 127 -3.90 6.86 -13.55
N TYR A 128 -3.84 5.88 -14.45
CA TYR A 128 -2.63 5.10 -14.65
C TYR A 128 -1.62 5.87 -15.50
N THR A 129 -0.34 5.61 -15.28
CA THR A 129 0.72 5.96 -16.24
C THR A 129 0.72 4.97 -17.41
N LEU A 130 1.39 5.30 -18.52
CA LEU A 130 1.56 4.34 -19.63
C LEU A 130 2.18 3.03 -19.15
N ARG A 131 3.23 3.12 -18.31
CA ARG A 131 3.88 1.95 -17.74
C ARG A 131 2.94 1.20 -16.79
N GLY A 132 2.14 1.94 -16.01
CA GLY A 132 1.14 1.42 -15.08
C GLY A 132 0.12 0.51 -15.77
N GLU A 133 -0.46 1.00 -16.88
CA GLU A 133 -1.39 0.22 -17.72
C GLU A 133 -0.76 -1.05 -18.30
N MET A 134 0.55 -1.02 -18.60
CA MET A 134 1.22 -2.12 -19.29
C MET A 134 1.77 -3.20 -18.36
N GLU A 135 2.28 -2.82 -17.19
CA GLU A 135 3.03 -3.73 -16.30
C GLU A 135 2.31 -4.03 -14.98
N GLY A 136 1.57 -3.05 -14.43
CA GLY A 136 1.00 -3.12 -13.08
C GLY A 136 2.02 -3.01 -11.94
N HIS A 137 1.54 -2.68 -10.74
CA HIS A 137 2.40 -2.39 -9.59
C HIS A 137 3.23 -3.59 -9.10
N ILE A 138 2.74 -4.83 -9.23
CA ILE A 138 3.48 -6.03 -8.79
C ILE A 138 4.80 -6.15 -9.57
N VAL A 139 4.74 -6.07 -10.90
CA VAL A 139 5.92 -6.18 -11.76
C VAL A 139 6.89 -5.02 -11.51
N MET A 140 6.36 -3.81 -11.32
CA MET A 140 7.17 -2.65 -10.96
C MET A 140 7.83 -2.79 -9.59
N GLY A 141 7.11 -3.31 -8.59
CA GLY A 141 7.62 -3.56 -7.25
C GLY A 141 8.77 -4.58 -7.26
N ILE A 142 8.63 -5.66 -8.03
CA ILE A 142 9.71 -6.63 -8.23
C ILE A 142 10.92 -5.99 -8.91
N THR A 143 10.71 -5.16 -9.94
CA THR A 143 11.81 -4.44 -10.60
C THR A 143 12.55 -3.53 -9.61
N MET A 144 11.81 -2.86 -8.73
CA MET A 144 12.38 -1.99 -7.69
C MET A 144 13.16 -2.78 -6.62
N LEU A 145 12.68 -3.96 -6.23
CA LEU A 145 13.43 -4.84 -5.32
C LEU A 145 14.73 -5.34 -5.96
N GLU A 146 14.68 -5.76 -7.22
CA GLU A 146 15.87 -6.21 -7.97
C GLU A 146 16.90 -5.07 -8.18
N GLU A 147 16.44 -3.82 -8.34
CA GLU A 147 17.30 -2.64 -8.30
C GLU A 147 17.99 -2.51 -6.92
N ALA A 148 17.22 -2.59 -5.83
CA ALA A 148 17.76 -2.49 -4.46
C ALA A 148 18.77 -3.60 -4.13
N PHE A 149 18.51 -4.84 -4.57
CA PHE A 149 19.41 -5.96 -4.35
C PHE A 149 20.74 -5.81 -5.09
N ARG A 150 20.73 -5.23 -6.30
CA ARG A 150 21.95 -5.01 -7.09
C ARG A 150 22.87 -3.94 -6.53
N GLU A 151 22.36 -3.03 -5.71
CA GLU A 151 23.16 -1.99 -5.06
C GLU A 151 24.07 -2.57 -3.95
N ASN A 152 23.66 -3.68 -3.32
CA ASN A 152 24.47 -4.37 -2.30
C ASN A 152 24.37 -5.90 -2.47
N PRO A 153 24.90 -6.48 -3.56
CA PRO A 153 24.62 -7.86 -3.95
C PRO A 153 25.13 -8.90 -2.94
N GLU A 154 26.26 -8.63 -2.28
CA GLU A 154 26.90 -9.51 -1.29
C GLU A 154 26.19 -9.53 0.07
N LEU A 155 25.36 -8.52 0.37
CA LEU A 155 24.64 -8.44 1.63
C LEU A 155 23.45 -9.41 1.67
N TYR A 156 22.75 -9.51 0.55
CA TYR A 156 21.48 -10.21 0.47
C TYR A 156 21.68 -11.68 0.08
N SER A 157 21.30 -12.58 0.98
CA SER A 157 21.19 -13.99 0.69
C SER A 157 20.12 -14.26 -0.38
N GLU A 158 20.33 -15.31 -1.18
CA GLU A 158 19.37 -15.70 -2.21
C GLU A 158 18.00 -16.08 -1.62
N GLU A 159 18.00 -16.73 -0.45
CA GLU A 159 16.77 -17.07 0.26
C GLU A 159 15.99 -15.80 0.67
N PHE A 160 16.66 -14.77 1.17
CA PHE A 160 16.02 -13.49 1.51
C PHE A 160 15.39 -12.82 0.29
N LYS A 161 16.14 -12.74 -0.82
CA LYS A 161 15.65 -12.16 -2.10
C LYS A 161 14.39 -12.88 -2.58
N GLU A 162 14.41 -14.20 -2.62
CA GLU A 162 13.28 -15.00 -3.10
C GLU A 162 12.05 -14.90 -2.19
N ARG A 163 12.24 -14.82 -0.86
CA ARG A 163 11.12 -14.65 0.08
C ARG A 163 10.49 -13.26 -0.01
N MET A 164 11.29 -12.21 -0.12
CA MET A 164 10.80 -10.84 -0.31
C MET A 164 10.01 -10.71 -1.62
N LYS A 165 10.58 -11.19 -2.74
CA LYS A 165 9.88 -11.23 -4.03
C LYS A 165 8.62 -12.09 -3.96
N GLY A 166 8.70 -13.24 -3.31
CA GLY A 166 7.58 -14.15 -3.10
C GLY A 166 6.39 -13.48 -2.43
N CYS A 167 6.62 -12.71 -1.36
CA CYS A 167 5.57 -11.96 -0.69
C CYS A 167 4.93 -10.93 -1.62
N VAL A 168 5.72 -10.13 -2.33
CA VAL A 168 5.22 -9.11 -3.27
C VAL A 168 4.45 -9.74 -4.44
N VAL A 169 4.93 -10.86 -4.99
CA VAL A 169 4.23 -11.58 -6.07
C VAL A 169 2.91 -12.19 -5.60
N GLN A 170 2.78 -12.52 -4.32
CA GLN A 170 1.67 -13.34 -3.80
C GLN A 170 0.65 -12.56 -2.96
N HIS A 171 0.87 -11.27 -2.68
CA HIS A 171 0.08 -10.53 -1.70
C HIS A 171 -1.42 -10.40 -2.06
N HIS A 172 -1.78 -10.34 -3.34
CA HIS A 172 -3.19 -10.38 -3.74
C HIS A 172 -3.88 -11.76 -3.45
N GLY A 173 -3.12 -12.81 -3.14
CA GLY A 173 -3.64 -14.08 -2.62
C GLY A 173 -4.11 -15.09 -3.66
N LYS A 174 -5.03 -14.71 -4.54
CA LYS A 174 -5.59 -15.64 -5.54
C LYS A 174 -5.47 -15.07 -6.95
N LEU A 175 -5.42 -15.96 -7.94
CA LEU A 175 -5.43 -15.58 -9.36
C LEU A 175 -6.67 -14.73 -9.70
N GLU A 176 -7.83 -15.07 -9.12
CA GLU A 176 -9.09 -14.32 -9.30
C GLU A 176 -9.05 -12.90 -8.72
N TYR A 177 -8.12 -12.62 -7.80
CA TYR A 177 -7.87 -11.29 -7.25
C TYR A 177 -6.74 -10.55 -7.99
N GLY A 178 -6.23 -11.12 -9.09
CA GLY A 178 -5.13 -10.55 -9.86
C GLY A 178 -3.75 -10.84 -9.28
N SER A 179 -3.61 -11.83 -8.39
CA SER A 179 -2.30 -12.30 -7.94
C SER A 179 -1.64 -13.15 -9.03
N PRO A 180 -0.36 -12.95 -9.38
CA PRO A 180 0.36 -13.88 -10.26
C PRO A 180 0.49 -15.29 -9.68
N LYS A 181 0.55 -15.41 -8.35
CA LYS A 181 0.68 -16.70 -7.65
C LYS A 181 -0.01 -16.67 -6.29
N ALA A 182 -0.50 -17.83 -5.83
CA ALA A 182 -1.05 -17.95 -4.49
C ALA A 182 0.04 -18.03 -3.40
N PRO A 183 -0.24 -17.55 -2.17
CA PRO A 183 0.63 -17.68 -1.01
C PRO A 183 1.13 -19.11 -0.79
N ASN A 184 2.44 -19.27 -0.64
CA ASN A 184 3.06 -20.57 -0.38
C ASN A 184 4.12 -20.56 0.73
N THR A 185 4.21 -19.47 1.49
CA THR A 185 5.01 -19.35 2.71
C THR A 185 4.19 -18.66 3.80
N GLU A 186 4.55 -18.87 5.07
CA GLU A 186 3.82 -18.28 6.22
C GLU A 186 3.73 -16.75 6.12
N GLU A 187 4.85 -16.09 5.83
CA GLU A 187 4.90 -14.65 5.64
C GLU A 187 4.08 -14.17 4.44
N ALA A 188 4.02 -14.92 3.33
CA ALA A 188 3.21 -14.56 2.18
C ALA A 188 1.72 -14.66 2.50
N TYR A 189 1.30 -15.68 3.28
CA TYR A 189 -0.07 -15.78 3.78
C TYR A 189 -0.41 -14.60 4.71
N ILE A 190 0.52 -14.23 5.60
CA ILE A 190 0.34 -13.11 6.53
C ILE A 190 0.16 -11.80 5.77
N VAL A 191 1.05 -11.49 4.82
CA VAL A 191 0.97 -10.26 4.02
C VAL A 191 -0.32 -10.23 3.22
N HIS A 192 -0.70 -11.34 2.59
CA HIS A 192 -1.96 -11.44 1.85
C HIS A 192 -3.19 -11.15 2.73
N TYR A 193 -3.28 -11.80 3.89
CA TYR A 193 -4.43 -11.58 4.77
C TYR A 193 -4.46 -10.17 5.35
N ALA A 194 -3.29 -9.58 5.65
CA ALA A 194 -3.20 -8.22 6.12
C ALA A 194 -3.70 -7.21 5.07
N ASP A 195 -3.24 -7.34 3.82
CA ASP A 195 -3.71 -6.56 2.67
C ASP A 195 -5.22 -6.70 2.46
N TYR A 196 -5.71 -7.95 2.38
CA TYR A 196 -7.12 -8.23 2.16
C TYR A 196 -8.04 -7.65 3.24
N VAL A 197 -7.64 -7.78 4.51
CA VAL A 197 -8.39 -7.23 5.65
C VAL A 197 -8.45 -5.72 5.57
N ASP A 198 -7.32 -5.04 5.37
CA ASP A 198 -7.31 -3.57 5.29
C ASP A 198 -8.14 -3.06 4.11
N ALA A 199 -7.94 -3.64 2.92
CA ALA A 199 -8.70 -3.31 1.72
C ALA A 199 -10.22 -3.43 1.93
N THR A 200 -10.65 -4.50 2.63
CA THR A 200 -12.06 -4.75 2.95
C THR A 200 -12.58 -3.76 4.00
N MET A 201 -11.82 -3.50 5.06
CA MET A 201 -12.23 -2.58 6.13
C MET A 201 -12.27 -1.12 5.66
N ASN A 202 -11.36 -0.72 4.76
CA ASN A 202 -11.43 0.57 4.08
C ASN A 202 -12.71 0.69 3.25
N LYS A 203 -13.04 -0.36 2.47
CA LYS A 203 -14.25 -0.37 1.66
C LYS A 203 -15.52 -0.30 2.52
N ILE A 204 -15.56 -1.02 3.64
CA ILE A 204 -16.64 -0.92 4.63
C ILE A 204 -16.75 0.51 5.16
N SER A 205 -15.62 1.14 5.50
CA SER A 205 -15.61 2.52 6.01
C SER A 205 -16.15 3.51 4.98
N GLN A 206 -15.82 3.35 3.70
CA GLN A 206 -16.39 4.15 2.60
C GLN A 206 -17.90 3.95 2.44
N ILE A 207 -18.39 2.71 2.55
CA ILE A 207 -19.84 2.42 2.45
C ILE A 207 -20.60 3.09 3.59
N LYS A 208 -20.03 3.12 4.80
CA LYS A 208 -20.64 3.75 5.98
C LYS A 208 -20.69 5.28 5.92
N GLU A 209 -19.87 5.91 5.08
CA GLU A 209 -19.72 7.35 5.08
C GLU A 209 -21.02 8.04 4.62
N GLY A 210 -21.59 8.86 5.50
CA GLY A 210 -22.85 9.59 5.24
C GLY A 210 -24.14 8.78 5.45
N LEU A 211 -24.06 7.55 5.97
CA LEU A 211 -25.23 6.75 6.33
C LEU A 211 -25.60 6.88 7.81
N GLU A 212 -26.90 6.85 8.08
CA GLU A 212 -27.43 6.89 9.44
C GLU A 212 -27.33 5.52 10.14
N PRO A 213 -27.07 5.49 11.45
CA PRO A 213 -27.12 4.25 12.24
C PRO A 213 -28.47 3.54 12.13
N ASN A 214 -28.44 2.20 12.23
CA ASN A 214 -29.58 1.30 12.14
C ASN A 214 -30.25 1.23 10.76
N THR A 215 -29.52 1.57 9.69
CA THR A 215 -30.01 1.50 8.30
C THR A 215 -29.21 0.48 7.47
N TRP A 216 -29.76 0.11 6.31
CA TRP A 216 -29.02 -0.71 5.33
C TRP A 216 -28.39 0.18 4.28
N SER A 217 -27.13 -0.11 3.92
CA SER A 217 -26.51 0.45 2.73
C SER A 217 -27.16 -0.07 1.43
N ASP A 218 -26.83 0.57 0.32
CA ASP A 218 -26.99 -0.05 -0.99
C ASP A 218 -26.14 -1.32 -1.13
N TYR A 219 -26.50 -2.17 -2.09
CA TYR A 219 -25.73 -3.37 -2.39
C TYR A 219 -24.38 -2.97 -3.00
N ASP A 220 -23.30 -3.44 -2.38
CA ASP A 220 -21.95 -3.23 -2.90
C ASP A 220 -21.36 -4.56 -3.40
N ARG A 221 -20.87 -4.55 -4.65
CA ARG A 221 -20.37 -5.75 -5.32
C ARG A 221 -19.11 -6.31 -4.67
N ARG A 222 -18.27 -5.50 -4.03
CA ARG A 222 -16.99 -5.95 -3.46
C ARG A 222 -17.17 -6.71 -2.16
N ILE A 223 -18.09 -6.27 -1.31
CA ILE A 223 -18.45 -7.01 -0.09
C ILE A 223 -19.55 -8.05 -0.36
N GLY A 224 -20.09 -8.10 -1.58
CA GLY A 224 -21.08 -9.10 -2.01
C GLY A 224 -22.44 -8.96 -1.33
N GLY A 225 -22.81 -7.76 -0.88
CA GLY A 225 -23.99 -7.59 -0.04
C GLY A 225 -24.30 -6.16 0.35
N LYS A 226 -25.31 -6.03 1.20
CA LYS A 226 -25.63 -4.78 1.92
C LYS A 226 -24.96 -4.83 3.30
N LEU A 227 -24.54 -3.67 3.78
CA LEU A 227 -24.04 -3.50 5.14
C LEU A 227 -25.14 -2.90 6.01
N TYR A 228 -25.34 -3.45 7.20
CA TYR A 228 -26.15 -2.80 8.23
C TYR A 228 -25.25 -1.87 9.04
N ILE A 229 -25.66 -0.61 9.16
CA ILE A 229 -24.86 0.51 9.69
C ILE A 229 -25.12 0.71 11.17
#